data_AF-A0A3M1CB40-F1
#
_entry.id   AF-A0A3M1CB40-F1
#
_cell.length_a   1.000
_cell.length_b   1.000
_cell.length_c   1.000
_cell.angle_alpha   90.00
_cell.angle_beta   90.00
_cell.angle_gamma   90.00
#
_symmetry.space_group_name_H-M   'P 1'
#
loop_
_entity.id
_entity.type
_entity.pdbx_description
1 polymer ?
#
loop_
_entity_poly.entity_id
_entity_poly.type
_entity_poly.pdbx_seq_one_letter_code
_entity_poly.pdbx_strand_id
1 'polypeptide(L)' 'MQLELVTIPCLADNYAFLVHDAASGATALFDAPEVWPIQRVLEERGWTLT' A
#
# COMPACT_ATOMS: atom_id res chain seq x y z
N MET A 1 -4.19 -15.68 -10.52
CA MET A 1 -4.21 -14.29 -10.03
C MET A 1 -3.44 -14.27 -8.73
N GLN A 2 -2.36 -13.49 -8.64
CA GLN A 2 -1.50 -13.43 -7.45
C GLN A 2 -1.58 -12.01 -6.91
N LEU A 3 -2.03 -11.88 -5.66
CA LEU A 3 -2.10 -10.60 -4.98
C LEU A 3 -0.80 -10.37 -4.23
N GLU A 4 -0.26 -9.15 -4.34
CA GLU A 4 0.87 -8.70 -3.55
C GLU A 4 0.38 -7.95 -2.31
N LEU A 5 0.84 -8.37 -1.13
CA LEU A 5 0.59 -7.67 0.13
C LEU A 5 1.85 -6.95 0.57
N VAL A 6 1.73 -5.66 0.88
CA VAL A 6 2.81 -4.84 1.45
C VAL A 6 2.36 -4.31 2.80
N THR A 7 3.16 -4.58 3.83
CA THR A 7 2.97 -4.03 5.17
C THR A 7 3.87 -2.81 5.34
N ILE A 8 3.29 -1.69 5.76
CA ILE A 8 3.95 -0.40 5.89
C ILE A 8 3.89 0.01 7.37
N PRO A 9 5.03 0.11 8.07
CA PRO A 9 5.05 0.67 9.41
C PRO A 9 4.61 2.14 9.39
N CYS A 10 3.78 2.53 10.35
CA CYS A 10 3.29 3.89 10.53
C CYS A 10 3.32 4.29 12.00
N LEU A 11 3.59 5.56 12.29
CA LEU A 11 3.70 6.08 13.65
C LEU A 11 4.65 5.20 14.50
N ALA A 12 4.33 4.94 15.76
CA ALA A 12 5.17 4.16 16.68
C ALA A 12 4.85 2.66 16.66
N ASP A 13 3.59 2.29 16.47
CA ASP A 13 3.09 0.92 16.64
C ASP A 13 1.91 0.57 15.70
N ASN A 14 1.64 1.38 14.68
CA ASN A 14 0.59 1.13 13.70
C ASN A 14 1.16 0.59 12.38
N TYR A 15 0.29 -0.03 11.59
CA TYR A 15 0.64 -0.54 10.28
C TYR A 15 -0.46 -0.27 9.26
N ALA A 16 -0.07 0.19 8.08
CA ALA A 16 -0.90 0.23 6.89
C ALA A 16 -0.62 -0.99 6.01
N PHE A 17 -1.59 -1.37 5.19
CA PHE A 17 -1.45 -2.49 4.26
C PHE A 17 -1.88 -2.09 2.85
N LEU A 18 -1.02 -2.36 1.86
CA LEU A 18 -1.40 -2.29 0.45
C LEU A 18 -1.62 -3.69 -0.09
N VAL A 19 -2.70 -3.86 -0.85
CA VAL A 19 -2.96 -5.07 -1.64
C VAL A 19 -3.00 -4.67 -3.11
N HIS A 20 -2.11 -5.24 -3.92
CA HIS A 20 -2.03 -4.99 -5.34
C HIS A 20 -2.35 -6.24 -6.15
N ASP A 21 -3.21 -6.09 -7.15
CA ASP A 21 -3.44 -7.11 -8.18
C ASP A 21 -2.66 -6.76 -9.43
N ALA A 22 -1.56 -7.48 -9.68
CA ALA A 22 -0.72 -7.27 -10.86
C ALA A 22 -1.46 -7.52 -12.19
N ALA A 23 -2.56 -8.27 -12.20
CA ALA A 23 -3.31 -8.54 -13.43
C ALA A 23 -4.16 -7.34 -13.87
N SER A 24 -4.81 -6.66 -12.93
CA SER A 24 -5.68 -5.51 -13.21
C SER A 24 -5.00 -4.16 -12.96
N GLY A 25 -3.90 -4.13 -12.22
CA GLY A 25 -3.26 -2.92 -11.71
C GLY A 25 -3.99 -2.32 -10.50
N ALA A 26 -5.08 -2.94 -10.03
CA ALA A 26 -5.86 -2.42 -8.92
C ALA A 26 -5.05 -2.45 -7.61
N THR A 27 -5.16 -1.39 -6.81
CA THR A 27 -4.46 -1.29 -5.53
C THR A 27 -5.40 -0.78 -4.44
N ALA A 28 -5.56 -1.57 -3.39
CA ALA A 28 -6.31 -1.21 -2.20
C ALA A 28 -5.37 -0.84 -1.05
N LEU A 29 -5.78 0.13 -0.23
CA LEU A 29 -5.12 0.54 1.00
C LEU A 29 -6.02 0.26 2.20
N PHE A 30 -5.47 -0.37 3.23
CA PHE A 30 -6.14 -0.64 4.49
C PHE A 30 -5.36 0.02 5.62
N ASP A 31 -6.10 0.75 6.46
CA ASP A 31 -5.63 1.52 7.62
C ASP A 31 -4.53 2.54 7.27
N ALA A 32 -4.88 3.83 7.23
CA ALA A 32 -4.00 4.89 6.75
C ALA A 32 -3.69 5.94 7.85
N PRO A 33 -3.00 5.56 8.93
CA PRO A 33 -2.73 6.46 10.05
C PRO A 33 -1.68 7.53 9.74
N GLU A 34 -0.82 7.30 8.73
CA GLU A 34 0.24 8.22 8.34
C GLU A 34 0.44 8.27 6.81
N VAL A 35 0.41 9.47 6.24
CA VAL A 35 0.39 9.68 4.78
C VAL A 35 1.73 9.39 4.12
N TRP A 36 2.82 9.90 4.70
CA TRP A 36 4.15 9.88 4.08
C TRP A 36 4.69 8.47 3.77
N PRO A 37 4.66 7.50 4.72
CA PRO A 37 5.12 6.14 4.44
C PRO A 37 4.33 5.47 3.31
N ILE A 38 3.02 5.71 3.25
CA ILE A 38 2.13 5.11 2.26
C ILE A 38 2.40 5.70 0.87
N GLN A 39 2.46 7.04 0.76
CA GLN A 39 2.77 7.71 -0.51
C GLN A 39 4.12 7.27 -1.06
N ARG A 40 5.16 7.18 -0.21
CA ARG A 40 6.48 6.71 -0.64
C ARG A 40 6.45 5.31 -1.25
N VAL A 41 5.73 4.37 -0.63
CA VAL A 41 5.64 3.00 -1.16
C VAL A 41 4.87 2.96 -2.48
N LEU A 42 3.79 3.74 -2.61
CA LEU A 42 3.04 3.85 -3.87
C LEU A 42 3.92 4.43 -4.99
N GLU A 43 4.69 5.49 -4.71
CA GLU A 43 5.61 6.11 -5.66
C GLU A 43 6.75 5.17 -6.06
N GLU A 44 7.41 4.53 -5.09
CA GLU A 44 8.51 3.60 -5.32
C GLU A 44 8.09 2.39 -6.17
N ARG A 45 6.82 1.97 -6.06
CA ARG A 45 6.25 0.85 -6.81
C ARG A 45 5.52 1.27 -8.09
N GLY A 46 5.30 2.56 -8.30
CA GLY A 46 4.49 3.07 -9.42
C GLY A 46 3.03 2.63 -9.35
N TRP A 47 2.47 2.47 -8.15
CA TRP A 47 1.10 2.02 -7.92
C TRP A 47 0.16 3.19 -7.65
N THR A 48 -1.11 3.02 -8.05
CA THR A 48 -2.18 4.00 -7.83
C THR A 48 -3.35 3.31 -7.13
N LEU A 49 -3.89 3.96 -6.09
CA LEU A 49 -5.10 3.48 -5.39
C LEU A 49 -6.31 3.57 -6.32
N THR A 50 -7.08 2.48 -6.40
CA THR A 50 -8.17 2.31 -7.38
C THR A 50 -9.35 1.52 -6.82
#